data_AF-C0NQH8-F1
#
_entry.id   AF-C0NQH8-F1
#
_cell.length_a   1.000
_cell.length_b   1.000
_cell.length_c   1.000
_cell.angle_alpha   90.00
_cell.angle_beta   90.00
_cell.angle_gamma   90.00
#
_symmetry.space_group_name_H-M   'P 1'
#
loop_
_entity.id
_entity.type
_entity.pdbx_description
1 polymer ?
#
loop_
_entity_poly.entity_id
_entity_poly.type
_entity_poly.pdbx_seq_one_letter_code
_entity_poly.pdbx_strand_id
1 'polypeptide(L)'
;MTDDSLTPIRVRGKRHKKPLFPDKKVARKGRTHAGNEYQAGHLPAKPANGKLRENTSSHNDKRNKCGGSKSSHLEALPAELIEKIFLDSLELNLARASPHFGAILSRKRIYKILTFLAFFNDYRPGRDNVPPGYLSNILRPLKYVPLDFDTQKALQNDVIGCRWFNLPLLKECQRDMFSTILQTCIFGPSPLGQSMVLDSAARDVLNQSLDENPTHWSMNFRGTDKHNNQCVLNICPSTVSFTHSRLGTTHYLPMAVWTIPDKFFAKQPWTEEKFCLLHHLLTASPYGLLPDRLEAFYPSLSSLDISRERIQECIHIAIMEENIWMLCELLACDERAYQALNGGDIFRYEIRGEHFIAAVNRSENPGLLQILLRAHAESIPYDDPDITAWALRQANHGFGRWLLGYLIEVPSRRQCGVTLFTGGWDSRRRRSGRDYPNDPGCSIWWADFERYAGQNNLI
;
A
#
# COMPACT_ATOMS: atom_id res chain seq x y z
N MET A 1 -13.99 21.45 -10.66
CA MET A 1 -13.46 22.28 -9.56
C MET A 1 -11.95 22.15 -9.58
N THR A 2 -11.25 23.27 -9.44
CA THR A 2 -9.87 23.57 -9.84
C THR A 2 -8.83 22.51 -9.47
N ASP A 3 -8.30 21.82 -10.50
CA ASP A 3 -7.28 20.77 -10.41
C ASP A 3 -5.92 21.39 -10.78
N ASP A 4 -5.22 21.94 -9.77
CA ASP A 4 -3.97 22.69 -9.95
C ASP A 4 -2.90 22.16 -8.97
N SER A 5 -2.49 20.90 -9.13
CA SER A 5 -1.29 20.35 -8.46
C SER A 5 -0.82 18.98 -9.02
N LEU A 6 -0.63 18.84 -10.33
CA LEU A 6 0.13 17.68 -10.87
C LEU A 6 1.53 18.10 -11.27
N THR A 7 2.53 17.63 -10.49
CA THR A 7 3.94 17.89 -10.73
C THR A 7 4.45 17.11 -11.94
N PRO A 8 5.09 17.77 -12.92
CA PRO A 8 5.65 17.07 -14.08
C PRO A 8 6.82 16.15 -13.69
N ILE A 9 6.95 15.02 -14.41
CA ILE A 9 8.08 14.08 -14.29
C ILE A 9 9.38 14.84 -14.62
N ARG A 10 10.20 15.10 -13.60
CA ARG A 10 11.44 15.87 -13.74
C ARG A 10 12.51 15.03 -14.47
N VAL A 11 12.71 15.31 -15.75
CA VAL A 11 13.79 14.72 -16.56
C VAL A 11 15.15 15.26 -16.09
N ARG A 12 16.05 14.38 -15.66
CA ARG A 12 17.42 14.74 -15.25
C ARG A 12 18.30 14.91 -16.50
N GLY A 13 18.32 16.12 -17.06
CA GLY A 13 19.12 16.47 -18.24
C GLY A 13 20.55 16.96 -17.92
N LYS A 14 21.54 16.20 -18.40
CA LYS A 14 22.88 16.56 -18.90
C LYS A 14 23.73 17.62 -18.14
N ARG A 15 24.77 17.13 -17.44
CA ARG A 15 25.95 17.92 -17.04
C ARG A 15 26.69 18.42 -18.30
N HIS A 16 26.78 19.74 -18.46
CA HIS A 16 27.70 20.36 -19.41
C HIS A 16 29.16 20.15 -18.94
N LYS A 17 29.96 19.43 -19.73
CA LYS A 17 31.43 19.45 -19.67
C LYS A 17 31.92 20.83 -20.12
N LYS A 18 32.64 21.56 -19.27
CA LYS A 18 33.48 22.70 -19.69
C LYS A 18 34.80 22.15 -20.26
N PRO A 19 35.31 22.64 -21.41
CA PRO A 19 36.59 22.22 -21.94
C PRO A 19 37.76 22.91 -21.22
N LEU A 20 38.87 22.17 -21.14
CA LEU A 20 40.17 22.56 -20.61
C LEU A 20 40.77 23.77 -21.34
N PHE A 21 41.38 24.67 -20.58
CA PHE A 21 42.55 25.43 -21.04
C PHE A 21 43.78 24.95 -20.25
N PRO A 22 44.94 24.74 -20.90
CA PRO A 22 46.12 24.25 -20.22
C PRO A 22 47.04 25.39 -19.75
N ASP A 23 47.74 25.06 -18.66
CA ASP A 23 49.13 25.44 -18.36
C ASP A 23 49.40 26.80 -17.67
N LYS A 24 49.68 26.75 -16.36
CA LYS A 24 51.06 26.85 -15.82
C LYS A 24 51.09 26.93 -14.28
N LYS A 25 51.76 25.93 -13.71
CA LYS A 25 52.70 25.94 -12.56
C LYS A 25 52.53 27.01 -11.46
N VAL A 26 52.39 26.54 -10.21
CA VAL A 26 53.38 26.65 -9.10
C VAL A 26 52.67 26.65 -7.73
N ALA A 27 52.79 25.50 -7.05
CA ALA A 27 53.12 25.26 -5.64
C ALA A 27 52.60 26.16 -4.47
N ARG A 28 51.95 25.43 -3.54
CA ARG A 28 52.23 25.33 -2.08
C ARG A 28 51.58 26.31 -1.07
N LYS A 29 50.80 25.66 -0.19
CA LYS A 29 50.78 25.68 1.30
C LYS A 29 50.01 26.78 2.06
N GLY A 30 49.31 26.33 3.11
CA GLY A 30 48.97 27.09 4.33
C GLY A 30 47.47 27.34 4.49
N ARG A 31 46.65 26.44 5.04
CA ARG A 31 46.40 26.09 6.46
C ARG A 31 45.66 27.17 7.29
N THR A 32 44.43 26.79 7.67
CA THR A 32 43.74 26.96 8.98
C THR A 32 43.24 28.32 9.49
N HIS A 33 41.94 28.32 9.83
CA HIS A 33 41.27 28.75 11.10
C HIS A 33 39.93 29.44 10.74
N ALA A 34 38.77 28.81 10.91
CA ALA A 34 38.02 28.49 12.14
C ALA A 34 37.46 29.74 12.85
N GLY A 35 36.13 29.77 13.00
CA GLY A 35 35.44 30.56 14.04
C GLY A 35 34.17 31.28 13.59
N ASN A 36 33.02 30.72 14.01
CA ASN A 36 31.81 31.39 14.55
C ASN A 36 31.11 32.49 13.72
N GLU A 37 29.81 32.73 13.80
CA GLU A 37 28.67 32.21 14.56
C GLU A 37 27.41 32.77 13.88
N TYR A 38 26.27 32.15 14.19
CA TYR A 38 24.91 32.50 13.79
C TYR A 38 24.50 33.94 14.13
N GLN A 39 23.65 34.56 13.32
CA GLN A 39 22.31 35.00 13.74
C GLN A 39 21.47 35.57 12.59
N ALA A 40 20.16 35.53 12.84
CA ALA A 40 19.05 35.52 11.91
C ALA A 40 18.53 36.90 11.51
N GLY A 41 17.71 36.89 10.45
CA GLY A 41 16.57 37.80 10.33
C GLY A 41 16.82 39.05 9.50
N HIS A 42 16.30 39.05 8.26
CA HIS A 42 15.30 40.03 7.83
C HIS A 42 14.91 39.79 6.36
N LEU A 43 13.62 39.51 6.13
CA LEU A 43 12.94 39.91 4.90
C LEU A 43 12.72 41.43 4.96
N PRO A 44 12.64 42.10 3.80
CA PRO A 44 11.31 42.51 3.36
C PRO A 44 11.08 42.47 1.84
N ALA A 45 9.82 42.72 1.51
CA ALA A 45 9.18 42.48 0.24
C ALA A 45 9.14 43.70 -0.69
N LYS A 46 8.82 43.38 -1.95
CA LYS A 46 8.03 44.13 -2.95
C LYS A 46 8.71 45.16 -3.88
N PRO A 47 8.12 45.34 -5.08
CA PRO A 47 8.83 45.57 -6.34
C PRO A 47 8.69 47.01 -6.86
N ALA A 48 9.54 47.41 -7.79
CA ALA A 48 9.42 48.69 -8.48
C ALA A 48 9.40 48.51 -10.00
N ASN A 49 8.27 48.90 -10.59
CA ASN A 49 8.07 49.15 -12.01
C ASN A 49 8.94 50.33 -12.46
N GLY A 50 9.75 50.14 -13.50
CA GLY A 50 10.43 51.20 -14.23
C GLY A 50 10.00 51.18 -15.70
N LYS A 51 9.11 52.12 -16.06
CA LYS A 51 8.73 52.42 -17.44
C LYS A 51 9.88 53.08 -18.21
N LEU A 52 9.75 53.01 -19.54
CA LEU A 52 10.15 54.01 -20.54
C LEU A 52 11.54 53.82 -21.18
N ARG A 53 11.58 53.34 -22.44
CA ARG A 53 11.61 54.22 -23.63
C ARG A 53 11.61 53.38 -24.91
N GLU A 54 10.63 53.65 -25.77
CA GLU A 54 10.66 53.32 -27.19
C GLU A 54 11.77 54.11 -27.88
N ASN A 55 12.50 53.44 -28.76
CA ASN A 55 13.06 54.03 -29.97
C ASN A 55 13.13 52.94 -31.03
N THR A 56 12.26 53.10 -32.03
CA THR A 56 12.27 52.41 -33.31
C THR A 56 13.52 52.78 -34.10
N SER A 57 14.29 51.78 -34.51
CA SER A 57 15.06 51.86 -35.75
C SER A 57 15.25 50.45 -36.30
N SER A 58 14.94 50.38 -37.58
CA SER A 58 15.01 49.24 -38.50
C SER A 58 16.43 48.69 -38.67
N HIS A 59 16.50 47.58 -39.41
CA HIS A 59 17.67 47.01 -40.08
C HIS A 59 18.58 46.06 -39.26
N ASN A 60 18.15 44.80 -39.12
CA ASN A 60 18.73 43.69 -39.91
C ASN A 60 18.15 42.34 -39.44
N ASP A 61 17.31 41.78 -40.30
CA ASP A 61 16.97 40.36 -40.34
C ASP A 61 18.23 39.51 -40.57
N LYS A 62 18.89 39.12 -39.48
CA LYS A 62 19.72 37.91 -39.44
C LYS A 62 19.14 36.94 -38.44
N ARG A 63 18.10 36.29 -38.95
CA ARG A 63 17.55 34.98 -38.58
C ARG A 63 18.65 34.09 -37.97
N ASN A 64 18.81 34.16 -36.65
CA ASN A 64 19.48 33.12 -35.88
C ASN A 64 18.61 31.88 -36.01
N LYS A 65 18.94 31.06 -37.02
CA LYS A 65 18.44 29.73 -37.27
C LYS A 65 18.86 28.89 -36.07
N CYS A 66 18.05 28.94 -35.00
CA CYS A 66 18.13 28.01 -33.89
C CYS A 66 18.05 26.61 -34.51
N GLY A 67 19.14 25.85 -34.43
CA GLY A 67 19.23 24.52 -35.03
C GLY A 67 18.05 23.69 -34.56
N GLY A 68 17.11 23.43 -35.47
CA GLY A 68 15.92 22.64 -35.19
C GLY A 68 16.37 21.27 -34.72
N SER A 69 16.16 20.99 -33.43
CA SER A 69 16.21 19.63 -32.93
C SER A 69 15.20 18.85 -33.76
N LYS A 70 15.69 17.96 -34.63
CA LYS A 70 14.84 17.03 -35.38
C LYS A 70 14.08 16.23 -34.32
N SER A 71 12.81 16.58 -34.10
CA SER A 71 11.92 15.74 -33.32
C SER A 71 11.92 14.36 -33.96
N SER A 72 11.97 13.32 -33.14
CA SER A 72 11.90 11.97 -33.68
C SER A 72 10.55 11.78 -34.39
N HIS A 73 10.49 10.87 -35.38
CA HIS A 73 9.21 10.56 -36.03
C HIS A 73 8.12 10.13 -35.04
N LEU A 74 8.50 9.51 -33.92
CA LEU A 74 7.59 9.15 -32.84
C LEU A 74 7.08 10.37 -32.06
N GLU A 75 7.91 11.38 -31.83
CA GLU A 75 7.50 12.65 -31.18
C GLU A 75 6.65 13.53 -32.09
N ALA A 76 6.64 13.28 -33.40
CA ALA A 76 5.78 13.99 -34.35
C ALA A 76 4.37 13.40 -34.44
N LEU A 77 4.11 12.25 -33.79
CA LEU A 77 2.79 11.64 -33.78
C LEU A 77 1.80 12.49 -32.95
N PRO A 78 0.51 12.50 -33.33
CA PRO A 78 -0.55 13.03 -32.47
C PRO A 78 -0.52 12.40 -31.07
N ALA A 79 -0.90 13.18 -30.07
CA ALA A 79 -0.86 12.76 -28.66
C ALA A 79 -1.64 11.46 -28.43
N GLU A 80 -2.75 11.27 -29.14
CA GLU A 80 -3.62 10.09 -29.04
C GLU A 80 -2.90 8.81 -29.50
N LEU A 81 -2.06 8.90 -30.53
CA LEU A 81 -1.27 7.76 -31.01
C LEU A 81 -0.12 7.45 -30.06
N ILE A 82 0.50 8.48 -29.49
CA ILE A 82 1.54 8.31 -28.46
C ILE A 82 0.95 7.63 -27.22
N GLU A 83 -0.22 8.10 -26.75
CA GLU A 83 -0.95 7.48 -25.63
C GLU A 83 -1.32 6.02 -25.95
N LYS A 84 -1.80 5.73 -27.15
CA LYS A 84 -2.14 4.37 -27.56
C LYS A 84 -0.92 3.46 -27.58
N ILE A 85 0.18 3.87 -28.22
CA ILE A 85 1.45 3.12 -28.25
C ILE A 85 1.95 2.86 -26.82
N PHE A 86 1.87 3.87 -25.96
CA PHE A 86 2.26 3.73 -24.56
C PHE A 86 1.40 2.72 -23.81
N LEU A 87 0.08 2.78 -23.94
CA LEU A 87 -0.84 1.88 -23.24
C LEU A 87 -0.81 0.45 -23.78
N ASP A 88 -0.51 0.26 -25.07
CA ASP A 88 -0.33 -1.07 -25.67
C ASP A 88 1.01 -1.71 -25.26
N SER A 89 2.06 -0.90 -25.04
CA SER A 89 3.39 -1.40 -24.66
C SER A 89 3.62 -1.48 -23.15
N LEU A 90 2.88 -0.69 -22.35
CA LEU A 90 3.01 -0.56 -20.90
C LEU A 90 4.45 -0.23 -20.42
N GLU A 91 5.28 0.35 -21.29
CA GLU A 91 6.68 0.66 -21.00
C GLU A 91 6.84 2.06 -20.38
N LEU A 92 6.89 2.12 -19.05
CA LEU A 92 6.98 3.40 -18.32
C LEU A 92 8.24 4.23 -18.66
N ASN A 93 9.29 3.62 -19.22
CA ASN A 93 10.46 4.36 -19.68
C ASN A 93 10.18 5.23 -20.91
N LEU A 94 9.11 4.99 -21.68
CA LEU A 94 8.72 5.85 -22.81
C LEU A 94 8.42 7.29 -22.35
N ALA A 95 7.72 7.44 -21.22
CA ALA A 95 7.46 8.75 -20.62
C ALA A 95 8.74 9.45 -20.14
N ARG A 96 9.83 8.71 -19.95
CA ARG A 96 11.15 9.24 -19.53
C ARG A 96 12.07 9.48 -20.73
N ALA A 97 11.77 8.92 -21.89
CA ALA A 97 12.62 8.99 -23.07
C ALA A 97 12.75 10.42 -23.61
N SER A 98 11.70 11.24 -23.48
CA SER A 98 11.79 12.66 -23.77
C SER A 98 10.82 13.52 -22.94
N PRO A 99 11.11 14.81 -22.72
CA PRO A 99 10.18 15.73 -22.06
C PRO A 99 8.84 15.86 -22.78
N HIS A 100 8.80 15.69 -24.11
CA HIS A 100 7.58 15.75 -24.90
C HIS A 100 6.67 14.56 -24.59
N PHE A 101 7.20 13.33 -24.60
CA PHE A 101 6.46 12.15 -24.17
C PHE A 101 6.04 12.25 -22.71
N GLY A 102 6.93 12.73 -21.84
CA GLY A 102 6.60 12.98 -20.44
C GLY A 102 5.39 13.90 -20.30
N ALA A 103 5.33 15.02 -21.02
CA ALA A 103 4.20 15.95 -20.95
C ALA A 103 2.88 15.35 -21.45
N ILE A 104 2.93 14.53 -22.52
CA ILE A 104 1.74 13.85 -23.06
C ILE A 104 1.25 12.76 -22.11
N LEU A 105 2.15 11.92 -21.60
CA LEU A 105 1.82 10.74 -20.82
C LEU A 105 1.59 11.04 -19.33
N SER A 106 1.93 12.24 -18.85
CA SER A 106 1.71 12.68 -17.46
C SER A 106 0.29 13.18 -17.19
N ARG A 107 -0.72 12.54 -17.78
CA ARG A 107 -2.14 12.91 -17.62
C ARG A 107 -2.81 12.01 -16.59
N LYS A 108 -3.70 12.57 -15.76
CA LYS A 108 -4.46 11.81 -14.75
C LYS A 108 -5.12 10.56 -15.32
N ARG A 109 -5.70 10.66 -16.52
CA ARG A 109 -6.31 9.53 -17.25
C ARG A 109 -5.34 8.36 -17.44
N ILE A 110 -4.10 8.64 -17.86
CA ILE A 110 -3.08 7.60 -18.08
C ILE A 110 -2.72 6.94 -16.75
N TYR A 111 -2.55 7.71 -15.68
CA TYR A 111 -2.28 7.18 -14.35
C TYR A 111 -3.40 6.29 -13.83
N LYS A 112 -4.67 6.67 -14.06
CA LYS A 112 -5.83 5.85 -13.73
C LYS A 112 -5.82 4.52 -14.48
N ILE A 113 -5.57 4.54 -15.79
CA ILE A 113 -5.53 3.33 -16.62
C ILE A 113 -4.41 2.40 -16.15
N LEU A 114 -3.18 2.91 -15.96
CA LEU A 114 -2.06 2.11 -15.47
C LEU A 114 -2.34 1.52 -14.08
N THR A 115 -2.90 2.31 -13.17
CA THR A 115 -3.28 1.83 -11.83
C THR A 115 -4.37 0.77 -11.91
N PHE A 116 -5.38 0.98 -12.77
CA PHE A 116 -6.43 -0.01 -12.98
C PHE A 116 -5.85 -1.34 -13.48
N LEU A 117 -5.05 -1.32 -14.54
CA LEU A 117 -4.43 -2.54 -15.10
C LEU A 117 -3.49 -3.23 -14.11
N ALA A 118 -2.73 -2.46 -13.34
CA ALA A 118 -1.78 -3.00 -12.37
C ALA A 118 -2.48 -3.81 -11.27
N PHE A 119 -3.64 -3.36 -10.77
CA PHE A 119 -4.23 -3.95 -9.57
C PHE A 119 -5.58 -4.65 -9.79
N PHE A 120 -6.26 -4.45 -10.93
CA PHE A 120 -7.53 -5.12 -11.20
C PHE A 120 -7.32 -6.63 -11.34
N ASN A 121 -7.96 -7.40 -10.48
CA ASN A 121 -7.86 -8.86 -10.52
C ASN A 121 -8.96 -9.42 -11.43
N ASP A 122 -8.60 -9.76 -12.67
CA ASP A 122 -9.56 -10.34 -13.61
C ASP A 122 -9.59 -11.86 -13.48
N TYR A 123 -10.72 -12.38 -13.00
CA TYR A 123 -11.04 -13.81 -12.90
C TYR A 123 -11.24 -14.50 -14.26
N ARG A 124 -11.01 -13.81 -15.37
CA ARG A 124 -11.29 -14.28 -16.74
C ARG A 124 -10.04 -14.41 -17.63
N PRO A 125 -8.94 -15.09 -17.22
CA PRO A 125 -7.87 -15.35 -18.16
C PRO A 125 -8.36 -16.34 -19.24
N GLY A 126 -8.34 -15.90 -20.51
CA GLY A 126 -8.39 -16.84 -21.65
C GLY A 126 -9.75 -17.28 -22.20
N ARG A 127 -10.86 -16.58 -21.92
CA ARG A 127 -12.11 -16.77 -22.69
C ARG A 127 -12.37 -15.59 -23.62
N ASP A 128 -12.76 -15.90 -24.86
CA ASP A 128 -13.10 -14.97 -25.97
C ASP A 128 -14.28 -14.05 -25.63
N ASN A 129 -14.13 -13.14 -24.66
CA ASN A 129 -15.25 -12.43 -24.09
C ASN A 129 -15.00 -10.93 -24.18
N VAL A 130 -15.71 -10.31 -25.13
CA VAL A 130 -15.92 -8.88 -25.29
C VAL A 130 -15.83 -8.17 -23.93
N PRO A 131 -14.89 -7.21 -23.74
CA PRO A 131 -14.84 -6.46 -22.51
C PRO A 131 -16.21 -5.84 -22.27
N PRO A 132 -16.84 -6.06 -21.10
CA PRO A 132 -18.09 -5.42 -20.75
C PRO A 132 -18.01 -3.94 -21.11
N GLY A 133 -19.06 -3.38 -21.72
CA GLY A 133 -19.04 -2.00 -22.21
C GLY A 133 -18.54 -0.99 -21.16
N TYR A 134 -18.76 -1.29 -19.88
CA TYR A 134 -18.24 -0.55 -18.73
C TYR A 134 -16.70 -0.52 -18.65
N LEU A 135 -16.01 -1.67 -18.77
CA LEU A 135 -14.54 -1.75 -18.81
C LEU A 135 -13.99 -0.97 -20.00
N SER A 136 -14.64 -1.10 -21.15
CA SER A 136 -14.27 -0.35 -22.35
C SER A 136 -14.37 1.16 -22.13
N ASN A 137 -15.28 1.64 -21.28
CA ASN A 137 -15.42 3.07 -20.98
C ASN A 137 -14.33 3.58 -20.03
N ILE A 138 -13.99 2.82 -18.99
CA ILE A 138 -12.91 3.16 -18.05
C ILE A 138 -11.57 3.24 -18.77
N LEU A 139 -11.31 2.30 -19.67
CA LEU A 139 -9.99 2.10 -20.27
C LEU A 139 -9.77 2.80 -21.60
N ARG A 140 -10.76 3.53 -22.16
CA ARG A 140 -10.54 4.26 -23.43
C ARG A 140 -9.26 5.10 -23.31
N PRO A 141 -8.43 5.18 -24.37
CA PRO A 141 -8.62 4.59 -25.69
C PRO A 141 -8.16 3.13 -25.82
N LEU A 142 -7.61 2.54 -24.75
CA LEU A 142 -7.08 1.18 -24.74
C LEU A 142 -8.22 0.16 -24.85
N LYS A 143 -8.02 -0.83 -25.73
CA LYS A 143 -8.85 -2.03 -25.73
C LYS A 143 -8.35 -2.94 -24.61
N TYR A 144 -9.21 -3.26 -23.65
CA TYR A 144 -8.81 -4.10 -22.54
C TYR A 144 -8.35 -5.49 -23.02
N VAL A 145 -7.17 -5.88 -22.58
CA VAL A 145 -6.61 -7.22 -22.70
C VAL A 145 -6.18 -7.63 -21.29
N PRO A 146 -6.68 -8.77 -20.76
CA PRO A 146 -6.21 -9.28 -19.47
C PRO A 146 -4.69 -9.46 -19.48
N LEU A 147 -4.03 -8.94 -18.46
CA LEU A 147 -2.59 -9.16 -18.26
C LEU A 147 -2.39 -10.53 -17.61
N ASP A 148 -1.37 -11.27 -18.05
CA ASP A 148 -0.91 -12.43 -17.29
C ASP A 148 -0.31 -11.98 -15.95
N PHE A 149 -0.14 -12.94 -15.04
CA PHE A 149 0.31 -12.69 -13.68
C PHE A 149 1.67 -11.98 -13.62
N ASP A 150 2.65 -12.42 -14.40
CA ASP A 150 4.00 -11.86 -14.37
C ASP A 150 4.04 -10.44 -14.93
N THR A 151 3.32 -10.20 -16.02
CA THR A 151 3.16 -8.85 -16.61
C THR A 151 2.45 -7.91 -15.64
N GLN A 152 1.39 -8.37 -14.97
CA GLN A 152 0.68 -7.56 -13.98
C GLN A 152 1.58 -7.23 -12.78
N LYS A 153 2.33 -8.22 -12.27
CA LYS A 153 3.28 -8.05 -11.17
C LYS A 153 4.39 -7.05 -11.55
N ALA A 154 4.95 -7.15 -12.75
CA ALA A 154 5.93 -6.19 -13.25
C ALA A 154 5.35 -4.77 -13.31
N LEU A 155 4.12 -4.62 -13.80
CA LEU A 155 3.42 -3.34 -13.85
C LEU A 155 3.17 -2.76 -12.44
N GLN A 156 2.79 -3.58 -11.45
CA GLN A 156 2.66 -3.14 -10.06
C GLN A 156 3.98 -2.58 -9.51
N ASN A 157 5.09 -3.30 -9.72
CA ASN A 157 6.42 -2.86 -9.31
C ASN A 157 6.79 -1.48 -9.88
N ASP A 158 6.41 -1.22 -11.12
CA ASP A 158 6.68 0.05 -11.80
C ASP A 158 5.74 1.17 -11.36
N VAL A 159 4.44 0.90 -11.29
CA VAL A 159 3.41 1.87 -10.85
C VAL A 159 3.64 2.30 -9.40
N ILE A 160 3.86 1.37 -8.47
CA ILE A 160 4.15 1.70 -7.05
C ILE A 160 5.45 2.49 -6.92
N GLY A 161 6.40 2.31 -7.84
CA GLY A 161 7.63 3.07 -7.88
C GLY A 161 7.46 4.54 -8.25
N CYS A 162 6.37 4.89 -8.93
CA CYS A 162 6.14 6.22 -9.47
C CYS A 162 5.75 7.22 -8.40
N ARG A 163 6.08 8.50 -8.63
CA ARG A 163 5.78 9.60 -7.69
C ARG A 163 4.32 10.03 -7.70
N TRP A 164 3.64 9.84 -8.84
CA TRP A 164 2.23 10.18 -9.01
C TRP A 164 1.31 9.12 -8.38
N PHE A 165 1.83 7.93 -8.06
CA PHE A 165 1.06 6.89 -7.41
C PHE A 165 0.90 7.21 -5.92
N ASN A 166 -0.35 7.33 -5.48
CA ASN A 166 -0.71 7.69 -4.12
C ASN A 166 -2.05 7.05 -3.73
N LEU A 167 -2.39 7.12 -2.44
CA LEU A 167 -3.59 6.50 -1.90
C LEU A 167 -4.91 7.05 -2.50
N PRO A 168 -5.10 8.37 -2.68
CA PRO A 168 -6.31 8.89 -3.34
C PRO A 168 -6.55 8.31 -4.73
N LEU A 169 -5.50 8.22 -5.56
CA LEU A 169 -5.60 7.62 -6.90
C LEU A 169 -5.95 6.14 -6.81
N LEU A 170 -5.30 5.40 -5.91
CA LEU A 170 -5.56 3.98 -5.71
C LEU A 170 -7.02 3.72 -5.31
N LYS A 171 -7.56 4.49 -4.36
CA LYS A 171 -8.97 4.41 -3.93
C LYS A 171 -9.94 4.77 -5.05
N GLU A 172 -9.60 5.76 -5.87
CA GLU A 172 -10.41 6.11 -7.05
C GLU A 172 -10.51 4.92 -8.00
N CYS A 173 -9.37 4.30 -8.33
CA CYS A 173 -9.33 3.10 -9.18
C CYS A 173 -9.98 1.88 -8.51
N GLN A 174 -9.87 1.73 -7.19
CA GLN A 174 -10.52 0.65 -6.44
C GLN A 174 -12.03 0.67 -6.62
N ARG A 175 -12.68 1.84 -6.57
CA ARG A 175 -14.12 1.97 -6.84
C ARG A 175 -14.48 1.51 -8.26
N ASP A 176 -13.66 1.88 -9.25
CA ASP A 176 -13.83 1.45 -10.64
C ASP A 176 -13.69 -0.09 -10.77
N MET A 177 -12.76 -0.71 -10.04
CA MET A 177 -12.54 -2.17 -10.02
C MET A 177 -13.71 -2.91 -9.36
N PHE A 178 -14.19 -2.43 -8.21
CA PHE A 178 -15.35 -3.00 -7.52
C PHE A 178 -16.60 -2.91 -8.40
N SER A 179 -16.85 -1.74 -8.98
CA SER A 179 -17.96 -1.53 -9.92
C SER A 179 -17.86 -2.50 -11.10
N THR A 180 -16.65 -2.72 -11.61
CA THR A 180 -16.41 -3.70 -12.67
C THR A 180 -16.78 -5.12 -12.24
N ILE A 181 -16.26 -5.62 -11.11
CA ILE A 181 -16.60 -6.97 -10.62
C ILE A 181 -18.10 -7.12 -10.38
N LEU A 182 -18.73 -6.10 -9.81
CA LEU A 182 -20.17 -6.11 -9.58
C LEU A 182 -20.94 -6.24 -10.89
N GLN A 183 -20.64 -5.43 -11.91
CA GLN A 183 -21.35 -5.51 -13.19
C GLN A 183 -21.05 -6.79 -13.97
N THR A 184 -19.88 -7.39 -13.78
CA THR A 184 -19.43 -8.54 -14.58
C THR A 184 -19.76 -9.88 -13.92
N CYS A 185 -19.41 -10.05 -12.65
CA CYS A 185 -19.52 -11.31 -11.93
C CYS A 185 -20.81 -11.41 -11.12
N ILE A 186 -21.38 -10.29 -10.65
CA ILE A 186 -22.57 -10.32 -9.78
C ILE A 186 -23.86 -10.07 -10.58
N PHE A 187 -23.97 -8.89 -11.17
CA PHE A 187 -25.13 -8.46 -11.96
C PHE A 187 -25.07 -8.91 -13.42
N GLY A 188 -23.91 -9.40 -13.86
CA GLY A 188 -23.69 -9.85 -15.23
C GLY A 188 -24.50 -11.09 -15.59
N PRO A 189 -24.78 -11.29 -16.89
CA PRO A 189 -25.47 -12.48 -17.36
C PRO A 189 -24.62 -13.74 -17.17
N SER A 190 -25.28 -14.86 -16.88
CA SER A 190 -24.71 -16.21 -16.90
C SER A 190 -24.18 -16.55 -18.31
N PRO A 191 -23.10 -17.34 -18.48
CA PRO A 191 -22.38 -18.12 -17.47
C PRO A 191 -21.34 -17.33 -16.67
N LEU A 192 -21.04 -16.08 -17.07
CA LEU A 192 -19.93 -15.31 -16.52
C LEU A 192 -20.30 -14.60 -15.22
N GLY A 193 -21.55 -14.18 -15.08
CA GLY A 193 -22.09 -13.58 -13.87
C GLY A 193 -23.18 -14.42 -13.21
N GLN A 194 -23.50 -14.04 -11.97
CA GLN A 194 -24.54 -14.68 -11.16
C GLN A 194 -25.95 -14.18 -11.49
N SER A 195 -26.08 -13.11 -12.28
CA SER A 195 -27.35 -12.50 -12.66
C SER A 195 -28.23 -12.17 -11.44
N MET A 196 -27.60 -11.68 -10.38
CA MET A 196 -28.30 -11.24 -9.19
C MET A 196 -29.18 -10.03 -9.51
N VAL A 197 -30.40 -10.01 -8.99
CA VAL A 197 -31.33 -8.88 -9.06
C VAL A 197 -31.54 -8.35 -7.65
N LEU A 198 -31.31 -7.06 -7.47
CA LEU A 198 -31.65 -6.31 -6.26
C LEU A 198 -32.95 -5.56 -6.51
N ASP A 199 -33.71 -5.29 -5.45
CA ASP A 199 -34.78 -4.30 -5.52
C ASP A 199 -34.21 -2.91 -5.84
N SER A 200 -35.03 -2.03 -6.39
CA SER A 200 -34.58 -0.71 -6.85
C SER A 200 -34.00 0.13 -5.71
N ALA A 201 -34.58 0.07 -4.50
CA ALA A 201 -34.10 0.84 -3.36
C ALA A 201 -32.72 0.34 -2.88
N ALA A 202 -32.53 -0.98 -2.78
CA ALA A 202 -31.24 -1.57 -2.46
C ALA A 202 -30.19 -1.27 -3.54
N ARG A 203 -30.58 -1.24 -4.82
CA ARG A 203 -29.69 -0.88 -5.93
C ARG A 203 -29.24 0.59 -5.85
N ASP A 204 -30.13 1.49 -5.50
CA ASP A 204 -29.81 2.91 -5.34
C ASP A 204 -28.87 3.15 -4.14
N VAL A 205 -29.14 2.49 -3.00
CA VAL A 205 -28.26 2.52 -1.83
C VAL A 205 -26.87 1.97 -2.18
N LEU A 206 -26.79 0.85 -2.90
CA LEU A 206 -25.52 0.29 -3.35
C LEU A 206 -24.74 1.29 -4.20
N ASN A 207 -25.38 1.92 -5.19
CA ASN A 207 -24.70 2.89 -6.05
C ASN A 207 -24.19 4.10 -5.26
N GLN A 208 -25.00 4.63 -4.33
CA GLN A 208 -24.59 5.75 -3.48
C GLN A 208 -23.40 5.40 -2.59
N SER A 209 -23.42 4.22 -1.97
CA SER A 209 -22.35 3.79 -1.08
C SER A 209 -21.04 3.44 -1.82
N LEU A 210 -21.11 3.03 -3.08
CA LEU A 210 -19.91 2.80 -3.92
C LEU A 210 -19.18 4.09 -4.29
N ASP A 211 -19.82 5.25 -4.19
CA ASP A 211 -19.16 6.54 -4.41
C ASP A 211 -18.37 7.01 -3.17
N GLU A 212 -18.67 6.45 -1.99
CA GLU A 212 -17.99 6.76 -0.74
C GLU A 212 -16.57 6.18 -0.65
N ASN A 213 -15.84 6.53 0.42
CA ASN A 213 -14.49 6.04 0.65
C ASN A 213 -14.50 4.53 0.95
N PRO A 214 -13.78 3.69 0.18
CA PRO A 214 -13.85 2.23 0.31
C PRO A 214 -13.34 1.68 1.64
N THR A 215 -12.62 2.48 2.44
CA THR A 215 -12.01 2.06 3.71
C THR A 215 -13.04 1.55 4.73
N HIS A 216 -14.29 2.03 4.66
CA HIS A 216 -15.33 1.74 5.65
C HIS A 216 -16.49 0.91 5.09
N TRP A 217 -16.34 0.37 3.88
CA TRP A 217 -17.39 -0.42 3.28
C TRP A 217 -17.69 -1.67 4.10
N SER A 218 -18.93 -1.79 4.55
CA SER A 218 -19.48 -2.99 5.17
C SER A 218 -20.96 -3.01 4.84
N MET A 219 -21.29 -3.57 3.68
CA MET A 219 -22.64 -3.50 3.13
C MET A 219 -23.17 -4.90 2.87
N ASN A 220 -24.42 -5.14 3.23
CA ASN A 220 -25.10 -6.42 3.01
C ASN A 220 -26.41 -6.17 2.27
N PHE A 221 -26.56 -6.77 1.10
CA PHE A 221 -27.76 -6.67 0.27
C PHE A 221 -28.35 -8.05 0.03
N ARG A 222 -29.68 -8.16 0.11
CA ARG A 222 -30.40 -9.38 -0.27
C ARG A 222 -30.97 -9.19 -1.67
N GLY A 223 -30.93 -10.26 -2.45
CA GLY A 223 -31.52 -10.28 -3.79
C GLY A 223 -31.90 -11.68 -4.21
N THR A 224 -32.24 -11.81 -5.48
CA THR A 224 -32.61 -13.09 -6.10
C THR A 224 -31.72 -13.37 -7.31
N ASP A 225 -31.43 -14.63 -7.59
CA ASP A 225 -30.75 -15.01 -8.84
C ASP A 225 -31.75 -15.13 -10.02
N LYS A 226 -31.25 -15.53 -11.18
CA LYS A 226 -32.05 -15.84 -12.39
C LYS A 226 -33.10 -16.95 -12.18
N HIS A 227 -33.01 -17.74 -11.10
CA HIS A 227 -33.91 -18.83 -10.75
C HIS A 227 -34.82 -18.48 -9.56
N ASN A 228 -34.85 -17.21 -9.16
CA ASN A 228 -35.61 -16.69 -8.02
C ASN A 228 -35.21 -17.29 -6.66
N ASN A 229 -33.99 -17.82 -6.54
CA ASN A 229 -33.41 -18.26 -5.28
C ASN A 229 -32.84 -17.05 -4.53
N GLN A 230 -33.01 -17.06 -3.20
CA GLN A 230 -32.44 -16.01 -2.35
C GLN A 230 -30.91 -16.05 -2.35
N CYS A 231 -30.32 -14.88 -2.52
CA CYS A 231 -28.89 -14.64 -2.52
C CYS A 231 -28.54 -13.44 -1.64
N VAL A 232 -27.32 -13.44 -1.10
CA VAL A 232 -26.81 -12.33 -0.28
C VAL A 232 -25.49 -11.84 -0.88
N LEU A 233 -25.41 -10.54 -1.10
CA LEU A 233 -24.20 -9.83 -1.51
C LEU A 233 -23.62 -9.10 -0.29
N ASN A 234 -22.40 -9.41 0.09
CA ASN A 234 -21.64 -8.70 1.12
C ASN A 234 -20.43 -8.02 0.48
N ILE A 235 -20.27 -6.71 0.72
CA ILE A 235 -19.17 -5.90 0.19
C ILE A 235 -18.36 -5.36 1.37
N CYS A 236 -17.08 -5.68 1.38
CA CYS A 236 -16.07 -5.21 2.33
C CYS A 236 -14.97 -4.44 1.58
N PRO A 237 -14.05 -3.74 2.26
CA PRO A 237 -13.06 -2.88 1.59
C PRO A 237 -12.15 -3.64 0.60
N SER A 238 -11.89 -4.92 0.84
CA SER A 238 -11.04 -5.76 -0.02
C SER A 238 -11.79 -6.86 -0.78
N THR A 239 -13.04 -7.16 -0.42
CA THR A 239 -13.74 -8.35 -0.93
C THR A 239 -15.19 -8.08 -1.32
N VAL A 240 -15.68 -8.83 -2.30
CA VAL A 240 -17.09 -8.93 -2.67
C VAL A 240 -17.49 -10.40 -2.51
N SER A 241 -18.49 -10.67 -1.70
CA SER A 241 -18.95 -12.01 -1.37
C SER A 241 -20.37 -12.21 -1.83
N PHE A 242 -20.61 -13.25 -2.61
CA PHE A 242 -21.92 -13.66 -3.08
C PHE A 242 -22.29 -15.01 -2.47
N THR A 243 -23.29 -15.03 -1.60
CA THR A 243 -23.79 -16.24 -0.96
C THR A 243 -25.05 -16.69 -1.68
N HIS A 244 -25.01 -17.89 -2.26
CA HIS A 244 -26.15 -18.53 -2.88
C HIS A 244 -26.58 -19.72 -2.03
N SER A 245 -27.88 -19.81 -1.73
CA SER A 245 -28.46 -20.85 -0.87
C SER A 245 -28.05 -22.29 -1.24
N ARG A 246 -27.83 -22.59 -2.53
CA ARG A 246 -27.45 -23.93 -3.01
C ARG A 246 -25.98 -24.11 -3.42
N LEU A 247 -25.29 -23.02 -3.76
CA LEU A 247 -23.93 -23.10 -4.34
C LEU A 247 -22.84 -22.70 -3.32
N GLY A 248 -23.26 -22.30 -2.12
CA GLY A 248 -22.37 -21.76 -1.10
C GLY A 248 -21.97 -20.32 -1.41
N THR A 249 -20.84 -19.90 -0.85
CA THR A 249 -20.37 -18.51 -0.94
C THR A 249 -19.23 -18.41 -1.94
N THR A 250 -19.31 -17.45 -2.85
CA THR A 250 -18.22 -17.05 -3.75
C THR A 250 -17.61 -15.71 -3.29
N HIS A 251 -16.29 -15.59 -3.16
CA HIS A 251 -15.58 -14.35 -2.82
C HIS A 251 -14.76 -13.93 -4.03
N TYR A 252 -14.83 -12.66 -4.34
CA TYR A 252 -14.03 -11.97 -5.34
C TYR A 252 -13.20 -10.92 -4.61
N LEU A 253 -11.91 -10.86 -4.91
CA LEU A 253 -11.02 -9.71 -4.70
C LEU A 253 -11.04 -8.83 -5.96
N PRO A 254 -11.73 -7.67 -5.98
CA PRO A 254 -11.69 -6.81 -7.18
C PRO A 254 -10.32 -6.22 -7.46
N MET A 255 -9.51 -6.10 -6.41
CA MET A 255 -8.16 -5.59 -6.44
C MET A 255 -7.23 -6.64 -5.80
N ALA A 256 -6.07 -6.87 -6.41
CA ALA A 256 -5.04 -7.74 -5.85
C ALA A 256 -3.66 -7.07 -5.89
N VAL A 257 -2.91 -7.17 -4.80
CA VAL A 257 -1.50 -6.73 -4.72
C VAL A 257 -0.63 -7.97 -4.62
N TRP A 258 0.19 -8.17 -5.66
CA TRP A 258 1.08 -9.32 -5.81
C TRP A 258 2.51 -9.02 -5.39
N THR A 259 2.90 -7.74 -5.43
CA THR A 259 4.26 -7.29 -5.11
C THR A 259 4.25 -5.88 -4.54
N ILE A 260 5.18 -5.60 -3.63
CA ILE A 260 5.50 -4.25 -3.18
C ILE A 260 7.01 -4.06 -3.37
N PRO A 261 7.45 -3.15 -4.23
CA PRO A 261 8.86 -3.07 -4.59
C PRO A 261 9.70 -2.55 -3.42
N ASP A 262 10.92 -3.07 -3.25
CA ASP A 262 11.87 -2.66 -2.19
C ASP A 262 12.09 -1.15 -2.08
N LYS A 263 12.11 -0.45 -3.22
CA LYS A 263 12.21 1.01 -3.29
C LYS A 263 11.06 1.73 -2.56
N PHE A 264 9.93 1.09 -2.34
CA PHE A 264 8.83 1.62 -1.54
C PHE A 264 9.26 1.70 -0.07
N PHE A 265 9.82 0.62 0.47
CA PHE A 265 10.28 0.54 1.85
C PHE A 265 11.47 1.49 2.12
N ALA A 266 12.44 1.55 1.20
CA ALA A 266 13.64 2.37 1.33
C ALA A 266 13.39 3.90 1.36
N LYS A 267 12.24 4.39 0.86
CA LYS A 267 11.92 5.82 0.82
C LYS A 267 11.57 6.35 2.22
N GLN A 268 12.53 6.90 2.94
CA GLN A 268 12.27 7.71 4.14
C GLN A 268 12.00 9.18 3.76
N PRO A 269 11.24 9.95 4.57
CA PRO A 269 10.63 9.57 5.86
C PRO A 269 9.36 8.70 5.70
N TRP A 270 9.03 7.95 6.74
CA TRP A 270 7.77 7.20 6.83
C TRP A 270 6.65 8.13 7.31
N THR A 271 6.02 8.82 6.36
CA THR A 271 4.87 9.67 6.65
C THR A 271 3.62 8.83 6.93
N GLU A 272 2.67 9.41 7.66
CA GLU A 272 1.36 8.77 7.90
C GLU A 272 0.65 8.39 6.59
N GLU A 273 0.75 9.24 5.55
CA GLU A 273 0.23 8.93 4.23
C GLU A 273 0.86 7.67 3.61
N LYS A 274 2.16 7.47 3.82
CA LYS A 274 2.89 6.30 3.33
C LYS A 274 2.48 5.04 4.09
N PHE A 275 2.27 5.14 5.40
CA PHE A 275 1.73 4.04 6.21
C PHE A 275 0.30 3.68 5.82
N CYS A 276 -0.56 4.67 5.64
CA CYS A 276 -1.90 4.48 5.11
C CYS A 276 -1.89 3.78 3.75
N LEU A 277 -1.01 4.19 2.83
CA LEU A 277 -0.85 3.54 1.53
C LEU A 277 -0.36 2.10 1.68
N LEU A 278 0.65 1.84 2.51
CA LEU A 278 1.16 0.50 2.78
C LEU A 278 0.07 -0.41 3.34
N HIS A 279 -0.69 0.05 4.34
CA HIS A 279 -1.81 -0.69 4.91
C HIS A 279 -2.86 -1.05 3.85
N HIS A 280 -3.21 -0.11 2.95
CA HIS A 280 -4.14 -0.39 1.86
C HIS A 280 -3.59 -1.42 0.87
N LEU A 281 -2.30 -1.33 0.51
CA LEU A 281 -1.65 -2.31 -0.36
C LEU A 281 -1.62 -3.71 0.28
N LEU A 282 -1.26 -3.80 1.56
CA LEU A 282 -1.23 -5.07 2.29
C LEU A 282 -2.63 -5.65 2.48
N THR A 283 -3.66 -4.84 2.71
CA THR A 283 -5.05 -5.30 2.85
C THR A 283 -5.61 -5.85 1.54
N ALA A 284 -5.12 -5.35 0.40
CA ALA A 284 -5.46 -5.86 -0.92
C ALA A 284 -4.56 -7.03 -1.38
N SER A 285 -3.62 -7.48 -0.53
CA SER A 285 -2.91 -8.74 -0.77
C SER A 285 -3.83 -9.94 -0.44
N PRO A 286 -3.72 -11.05 -1.17
CA PRO A 286 -4.54 -12.23 -0.98
C PRO A 286 -4.24 -13.03 0.32
N TYR A 287 -3.34 -12.57 1.19
CA TYR A 287 -2.94 -13.28 2.42
C TYR A 287 -4.11 -13.61 3.37
N GLY A 288 -5.18 -12.82 3.36
CA GLY A 288 -6.28 -12.94 4.32
C GLY A 288 -7.40 -13.92 3.95
N LEU A 289 -7.40 -14.51 2.75
CA LEU A 289 -8.47 -15.41 2.33
C LEU A 289 -8.25 -16.83 2.85
N LEU A 290 -8.97 -17.13 3.92
CA LEU A 290 -9.13 -18.45 4.54
C LEU A 290 -9.39 -19.59 3.52
N PRO A 291 -8.98 -20.83 3.87
CA PRO A 291 -8.62 -21.93 2.95
C PRO A 291 -9.77 -22.58 2.16
N ASP A 292 -11.00 -22.08 2.26
CA ASP A 292 -12.19 -22.80 1.79
C ASP A 292 -12.56 -22.51 0.32
N ARG A 293 -11.57 -22.20 -0.54
CA ARG A 293 -11.82 -21.71 -1.90
C ARG A 293 -10.92 -22.29 -2.97
N LEU A 294 -11.59 -22.76 -4.02
CA LEU A 294 -11.07 -23.19 -5.32
C LEU A 294 -9.79 -22.43 -5.71
N GLU A 295 -8.66 -23.12 -5.59
CA GLU A 295 -7.34 -22.76 -6.14
C GLU A 295 -7.43 -22.32 -7.62
N ALA A 296 -8.50 -22.68 -8.32
CA ALA A 296 -8.72 -22.38 -9.73
C ALA A 296 -8.67 -20.89 -10.11
N PHE A 297 -8.81 -19.95 -9.17
CA PHE A 297 -8.88 -18.52 -9.47
C PHE A 297 -7.69 -17.69 -9.03
N TYR A 298 -6.78 -18.25 -8.25
CA TYR A 298 -5.65 -17.51 -7.72
C TYR A 298 -4.35 -18.24 -8.05
N PRO A 299 -3.32 -17.51 -8.50
CA PRO A 299 -1.99 -18.08 -8.61
C PRO A 299 -1.57 -18.61 -7.23
N SER A 300 -0.73 -19.65 -7.23
CA SER A 300 -0.16 -20.22 -6.00
C SER A 300 0.36 -19.10 -5.10
N LEU A 301 0.08 -19.17 -3.79
CA LEU A 301 0.55 -18.18 -2.80
C LEU A 301 2.09 -18.03 -2.83
N SER A 302 2.82 -19.01 -3.34
CA SER A 302 4.26 -18.92 -3.60
C SER A 302 4.67 -17.86 -4.62
N SER A 303 3.72 -17.29 -5.38
CA SER A 303 3.99 -16.24 -6.38
C SER A 303 3.94 -14.83 -5.80
N LEU A 304 3.45 -14.68 -4.56
CA LEU A 304 3.42 -13.42 -3.83
C LEU A 304 4.82 -12.97 -3.44
N ASP A 305 5.14 -11.73 -3.78
CA ASP A 305 6.46 -11.13 -3.60
C ASP A 305 6.36 -9.93 -2.67
N ILE A 306 5.88 -10.22 -1.47
CA ILE A 306 5.88 -9.28 -0.36
C ILE A 306 6.76 -9.92 0.72
N SER A 307 8.03 -9.52 0.74
CA SER A 307 9.02 -10.06 1.66
C SER A 307 8.59 -9.84 3.11
N ARG A 308 8.54 -10.95 3.86
CA ARG A 308 8.29 -10.95 5.29
C ARG A 308 9.32 -10.11 6.04
N GLU A 309 10.58 -10.14 5.60
CA GLU A 309 11.67 -9.35 6.16
C GLU A 309 11.37 -7.85 6.08
N ARG A 310 10.78 -7.38 4.97
CA ARG A 310 10.35 -5.98 4.82
C ARG A 310 9.20 -5.62 5.75
N ILE A 311 8.24 -6.52 5.95
CA ILE A 311 7.17 -6.32 6.93
C ILE A 311 7.76 -6.20 8.34
N GLN A 312 8.71 -7.06 8.69
CA GLN A 312 9.44 -7.02 9.98
C GLN A 312 10.25 -5.73 10.16
N GLU A 313 10.90 -5.22 9.11
CA GLU A 313 11.54 -3.90 9.13
C GLU A 313 10.52 -2.78 9.38
N CYS A 314 9.34 -2.83 8.75
CA CYS A 314 8.28 -1.86 9.01
C CYS A 314 7.73 -1.93 10.43
N ILE A 315 7.63 -3.13 11.02
CA ILE A 315 7.24 -3.32 12.43
C ILE A 315 8.23 -2.58 13.33
N HIS A 316 9.54 -2.76 13.09
CA HIS A 316 10.57 -2.05 13.83
C HIS A 316 10.41 -0.52 13.73
N ILE A 317 10.17 0.00 12.52
CA ILE A 317 9.97 1.44 12.31
C ILE A 317 8.71 1.94 13.02
N ALA A 318 7.60 1.19 12.99
CA ALA A 318 6.38 1.56 13.70
C ALA A 318 6.60 1.64 15.22
N ILE A 319 7.44 0.77 15.79
CA ILE A 319 7.84 0.83 17.21
C ILE A 319 8.67 2.09 17.48
N MET A 320 9.67 2.39 16.63
CA MET A 320 10.54 3.56 16.81
C MET A 320 9.77 4.89 16.68
N GLU A 321 8.78 4.96 15.80
CA GLU A 321 7.90 6.13 15.64
C GLU A 321 6.72 6.15 16.63
N GLU A 322 6.60 5.13 17.50
CA GLU A 322 5.47 4.92 18.42
C GLU A 322 4.10 4.95 17.69
N ASN A 323 4.06 4.53 16.42
CA ASN A 323 2.83 4.44 15.63
C ASN A 323 2.10 3.13 15.95
N ILE A 324 1.29 3.18 17.00
CA ILE A 324 0.55 2.05 17.56
C ILE A 324 -0.40 1.42 16.52
N TRP A 325 -1.14 2.25 15.79
CA TRP A 325 -2.08 1.78 14.77
C TRP A 325 -1.37 0.96 13.69
N MET A 326 -0.26 1.49 13.15
CA MET A 326 0.49 0.79 12.11
C MET A 326 1.15 -0.48 12.64
N LEU A 327 1.68 -0.46 13.86
CA LEU A 327 2.27 -1.64 14.50
C LEU A 327 1.26 -2.80 14.52
N CYS A 328 0.05 -2.54 15.00
CA CYS A 328 -1.04 -3.51 15.05
C CYS A 328 -1.42 -4.05 13.66
N GLU A 329 -1.54 -3.17 12.66
CA GLU A 329 -1.86 -3.57 11.29
C GLU A 329 -0.75 -4.43 10.65
N LEU A 330 0.52 -4.08 10.87
CA LEU A 330 1.65 -4.83 10.36
C LEU A 330 1.78 -6.20 11.03
N LEU A 331 1.52 -6.30 12.34
CA LEU A 331 1.50 -7.57 13.07
C LEU A 331 0.40 -8.50 12.55
N ALA A 332 -0.82 -7.97 12.29
CA ALA A 332 -1.87 -8.76 11.65
C ALA A 332 -1.51 -9.16 10.22
N CYS A 333 -0.85 -8.29 9.46
CA CYS A 333 -0.38 -8.62 8.11
C CYS A 333 0.69 -9.71 8.13
N ASP A 334 1.66 -9.65 9.04
CA ASP A 334 2.72 -10.66 9.18
C ASP A 334 2.14 -12.02 9.57
N GLU A 335 1.20 -12.06 10.52
CA GLU A 335 0.50 -13.29 10.91
C GLU A 335 -0.26 -13.90 9.72
N ARG A 336 -1.03 -13.09 8.98
CA ARG A 336 -1.76 -13.56 7.78
C ARG A 336 -0.83 -14.09 6.71
N ALA A 337 0.24 -13.36 6.41
CA ALA A 337 1.23 -13.77 5.43
C ALA A 337 1.90 -15.09 5.83
N TYR A 338 2.26 -15.24 7.11
CA TYR A 338 2.83 -16.46 7.64
C TYR A 338 1.87 -17.64 7.54
N GLN A 339 0.61 -17.47 7.99
CA GLN A 339 -0.41 -18.51 7.92
C GLN A 339 -0.67 -18.95 6.48
N ALA A 340 -0.75 -18.00 5.54
CA ALA A 340 -0.98 -18.27 4.13
C ALA A 340 0.16 -19.11 3.52
N LEU A 341 1.42 -18.79 3.83
CA LEU A 341 2.58 -19.49 3.28
C LEU A 341 2.84 -20.86 3.93
N ASN A 342 2.50 -21.02 5.22
CA ASN A 342 2.81 -22.22 6.01
C ASN A 342 1.59 -23.10 6.32
N GLY A 343 0.51 -22.98 5.53
CA GLY A 343 -0.66 -23.85 5.66
C GLY A 343 -1.40 -23.73 7.00
N GLY A 344 -1.34 -22.56 7.65
CA GLY A 344 -2.01 -22.30 8.92
C GLY A 344 -1.27 -22.81 10.17
N ASP A 345 0.00 -23.23 10.08
CA ASP A 345 0.80 -23.61 11.25
C ASP A 345 1.17 -22.39 12.11
N ILE A 346 0.21 -21.88 12.90
CA ILE A 346 0.41 -20.71 13.78
C ILE A 346 1.48 -20.98 14.84
N PHE A 347 1.74 -22.24 15.21
CA PHE A 347 2.65 -22.57 16.31
C PHE A 347 4.12 -22.25 16.01
N ARG A 348 4.47 -22.08 14.74
CA ARG A 348 5.81 -21.69 14.30
C ARG A 348 5.93 -20.23 13.91
N TYR A 349 4.85 -19.47 14.05
CA TYR A 349 4.88 -18.02 13.84
C TYR A 349 5.79 -17.38 14.86
N GLU A 350 6.69 -16.51 14.44
CA GLU A 350 7.63 -15.85 15.35
C GLU A 350 7.85 -14.39 14.95
N ILE A 351 7.63 -13.48 15.89
CA ILE A 351 8.05 -12.09 15.78
C ILE A 351 9.53 -12.00 16.15
N ARG A 352 10.31 -11.15 15.48
CA ARG A 352 11.74 -11.00 15.82
C ARG A 352 11.88 -10.46 17.26
N GLY A 353 12.73 -11.10 18.05
CA GLY A 353 13.00 -10.72 19.43
C GLY A 353 13.49 -9.27 19.59
N GLU A 354 14.18 -8.74 18.58
CA GLU A 354 14.66 -7.36 18.51
C GLU A 354 13.54 -6.31 18.68
N HIS A 355 12.30 -6.64 18.31
CA HIS A 355 11.16 -5.74 18.44
C HIS A 355 10.74 -5.55 19.90
N PHE A 356 10.87 -6.59 20.72
CA PHE A 356 10.60 -6.49 22.16
C PHE A 356 11.64 -5.60 22.84
N ILE A 357 12.91 -5.77 22.49
CA ILE A 357 14.02 -4.95 22.96
C ILE A 357 13.83 -3.49 22.53
N ALA A 358 13.46 -3.26 21.26
CA ALA A 358 13.17 -1.93 20.75
C ALA A 358 12.01 -1.26 21.50
N ALA A 359 10.95 -2.00 21.83
CA ALA A 359 9.80 -1.47 22.57
C ALA A 359 10.16 -1.00 23.98
N VAL A 360 10.93 -1.80 24.74
CA VAL A 360 11.34 -1.44 26.12
C VAL A 360 12.35 -0.30 26.14
N ASN A 361 13.21 -0.20 25.12
CA ASN A 361 14.18 0.89 25.01
C ASN A 361 13.53 2.19 24.52
N ARG A 362 12.37 2.10 23.86
CA ARG A 362 11.68 3.26 23.31
C ARG A 362 10.77 3.95 24.32
N SER A 363 10.01 3.19 25.11
CA SER A 363 8.99 3.74 25.99
C SER A 363 8.95 3.05 27.36
N GLU A 364 8.74 3.83 28.42
CA GLU A 364 8.40 3.31 29.76
C GLU A 364 6.91 2.93 29.86
N ASN A 365 6.08 3.30 28.87
CA ASN A 365 4.70 2.85 28.80
C ASN A 365 4.65 1.37 28.37
N PRO A 366 3.97 0.48 29.11
CA PRO A 366 3.89 -0.94 28.78
C PRO A 366 3.17 -1.25 27.45
N GLY A 367 2.43 -0.30 26.89
CA GLY A 367 1.51 -0.54 25.78
C GLY A 367 2.14 -1.17 24.53
N LEU A 368 3.31 -0.71 24.10
CA LEU A 368 4.02 -1.30 22.94
C LEU A 368 4.42 -2.75 23.22
N LEU A 369 4.96 -3.01 24.42
CA LEU A 369 5.36 -4.35 24.81
C LEU A 369 4.15 -5.28 24.95
N GLN A 370 3.04 -4.78 25.50
CA GLN A 370 1.78 -5.52 25.61
C GLN A 370 1.21 -5.89 24.24
N ILE A 371 1.29 -5.00 23.24
CA ILE A 371 0.89 -5.30 21.85
C ILE A 371 1.73 -6.45 21.27
N LEU A 372 3.05 -6.40 21.45
CA LEU A 372 3.95 -7.45 20.97
C LEU A 372 3.72 -8.79 21.67
N LEU A 373 3.53 -8.76 22.99
CA LEU A 373 3.17 -9.96 23.77
C LEU A 373 1.84 -10.54 23.33
N ARG A 374 0.82 -9.69 23.10
CA ARG A 374 -0.46 -10.15 22.56
C ARG A 374 -0.25 -10.78 21.19
N ALA A 375 0.56 -10.18 20.31
CA ALA A 375 0.76 -10.70 18.97
C ALA A 375 1.50 -12.04 18.94
N HIS A 376 2.56 -12.22 19.73
CA HIS A 376 3.21 -13.52 19.95
C HIS A 376 4.11 -13.50 21.19
N ALA A 377 3.60 -13.91 22.35
CA ALA A 377 4.30 -13.79 23.63
C ALA A 377 5.57 -14.64 23.69
N GLU A 378 5.57 -15.79 23.03
CA GLU A 378 6.68 -16.73 23.01
C GLU A 378 7.88 -16.19 22.23
N SER A 379 7.74 -15.12 21.45
CA SER A 379 8.86 -14.49 20.74
C SER A 379 9.75 -13.61 21.61
N ILE A 380 9.37 -13.34 22.86
CA ILE A 380 10.15 -12.47 23.74
C ILE A 380 11.53 -13.09 24.08
N PRO A 381 12.64 -12.33 23.96
CA PRO A 381 13.93 -12.74 24.47
C PRO A 381 13.90 -12.86 26.00
N TYR A 382 13.86 -14.09 26.52
CA TYR A 382 13.59 -14.34 27.94
C TYR A 382 14.79 -14.07 28.86
N ASP A 383 15.99 -14.05 28.29
CA ASP A 383 17.28 -13.85 28.95
C ASP A 383 17.90 -12.48 28.67
N ASP A 384 17.13 -11.57 28.04
CA ASP A 384 17.62 -10.26 27.68
C ASP A 384 17.71 -9.31 28.91
N PRO A 385 18.88 -8.67 29.12
CA PRO A 385 19.10 -7.81 30.27
C PRO A 385 18.28 -6.51 30.22
N ASP A 386 18.01 -5.95 29.03
CA ASP A 386 17.28 -4.70 28.89
C ASP A 386 15.80 -4.91 29.25
N ILE A 387 15.20 -6.00 28.76
CA ILE A 387 13.82 -6.39 29.09
C ILE A 387 13.70 -6.66 30.60
N THR A 388 14.64 -7.40 31.18
CA THR A 388 14.65 -7.71 32.61
C THR A 388 14.78 -6.44 33.45
N ALA A 389 15.69 -5.54 33.09
CA ALA A 389 15.88 -4.27 33.77
C ALA A 389 14.64 -3.37 33.67
N TRP A 390 13.99 -3.33 32.50
CA TRP A 390 12.74 -2.61 32.30
C TRP A 390 11.62 -3.19 33.18
N ALA A 391 11.45 -4.51 33.20
CA ALA A 391 10.45 -5.18 34.02
C ALA A 391 10.65 -4.94 35.52
N LEU A 392 11.91 -4.89 35.98
CA LEU A 392 12.27 -4.54 37.36
C LEU A 392 11.92 -3.09 37.72
N ARG A 393 12.16 -2.12 36.82
CA ARG A 393 11.74 -0.72 37.03
C ARG A 393 10.21 -0.62 37.13
N GLN A 394 9.52 -1.45 36.38
CA GLN A 394 8.06 -1.55 36.36
C GLN A 394 7.50 -2.48 37.45
N ALA A 395 8.32 -3.03 38.36
CA ALA A 395 7.89 -4.08 39.31
C ALA A 395 6.84 -3.61 40.33
N ASN A 396 6.70 -2.30 40.55
CA ASN A 396 5.62 -1.72 41.34
C ASN A 396 4.26 -1.76 40.62
N HIS A 397 4.27 -2.02 39.31
CA HIS A 397 3.09 -2.24 38.49
C HIS A 397 2.86 -3.76 38.33
N GLY A 398 1.59 -4.17 38.37
CA GLY A 398 1.23 -5.60 38.27
C GLY A 398 1.80 -6.29 37.03
N PHE A 399 1.92 -5.55 35.93
CA PHE A 399 2.50 -6.03 34.68
C PHE A 399 3.99 -6.37 34.79
N GLY A 400 4.83 -5.52 35.39
CA GLY A 400 6.27 -5.79 35.51
C GLY A 400 6.56 -7.04 36.34
N ARG A 401 5.82 -7.22 37.45
CA ARG A 401 5.93 -8.44 38.28
C ARG A 401 5.48 -9.69 37.52
N TRP A 402 4.37 -9.63 36.79
CA TRP A 402 3.91 -10.74 35.97
C TRP A 402 4.93 -11.08 34.89
N LEU A 403 5.47 -10.07 34.20
CA LEU A 403 6.45 -10.25 33.13
C LEU A 403 7.72 -10.96 33.63
N LEU A 404 8.24 -10.59 34.80
CA LEU A 404 9.39 -11.29 35.40
C LEU A 404 9.12 -12.78 35.66
N GLY A 405 7.92 -13.12 36.14
CA GLY A 405 7.50 -14.51 36.29
C GLY A 405 7.38 -15.21 34.93
N TYR A 406 6.76 -14.54 33.97
CA TYR A 406 6.55 -15.07 32.62
C TYR A 406 7.87 -15.38 31.89
N LEU A 407 8.88 -14.50 31.98
CA LEU A 407 10.20 -14.71 31.36
C LEU A 407 10.84 -16.03 31.81
N ILE A 408 10.62 -16.46 33.06
CA ILE A 408 11.12 -17.75 33.57
C ILE A 408 10.43 -18.94 32.87
N GLU A 409 9.16 -18.78 32.49
CA GLU A 409 8.36 -19.84 31.88
C GLU A 409 8.52 -19.96 30.35
N VAL A 410 8.95 -18.89 29.68
CA VAL A 410 9.07 -18.82 28.21
C VAL A 410 9.83 -20.02 27.60
N PRO A 411 11.01 -20.44 28.12
CA PRO A 411 11.73 -21.60 27.57
C PRO A 411 10.90 -22.88 27.58
N SER A 412 10.19 -23.13 28.68
CA SER A 412 9.33 -24.31 28.84
C SER A 412 8.12 -24.24 27.91
N ARG A 413 7.50 -23.06 27.76
CA ARG A 413 6.34 -22.86 26.86
C ARG A 413 6.70 -23.09 25.40
N ARG A 414 7.85 -22.59 24.95
CA ARG A 414 8.39 -22.85 23.59
C ARG A 414 8.57 -24.33 23.31
N GLN A 415 9.01 -25.12 24.30
CA GLN A 415 9.20 -26.56 24.14
C GLN A 415 7.88 -27.34 24.11
N CYS A 416 6.92 -26.97 24.96
CA CYS A 416 5.64 -27.65 25.06
C CYS A 416 4.65 -27.28 23.93
N GLY A 417 4.94 -26.23 23.15
CA GLY A 417 4.03 -25.73 22.10
C GLY A 417 2.76 -25.09 22.64
N VAL A 418 2.70 -24.78 23.94
CA VAL A 418 1.54 -24.16 24.57
C VAL A 418 1.73 -22.65 24.53
N THR A 419 1.02 -22.00 23.61
CA THR A 419 1.06 -20.55 23.45
C THR A 419 0.17 -19.84 24.47
N LEU A 420 0.61 -18.67 24.91
CA LEU A 420 -0.13 -17.80 25.82
C LEU A 420 -1.46 -17.34 25.22
N PHE A 421 -1.49 -17.16 23.90
CA PHE A 421 -2.67 -16.80 23.12
C PHE A 421 -2.88 -17.83 22.00
N THR A 422 -4.13 -18.20 21.72
CA THR A 422 -4.45 -19.19 20.67
C THR A 422 -4.28 -18.67 19.23
N GLY A 423 -3.87 -17.42 19.08
CA GLY A 423 -3.60 -16.78 17.79
C GLY A 423 -3.01 -15.38 18.00
N GLY A 424 -2.48 -14.78 16.94
CA GLY A 424 -1.86 -13.46 17.01
C GLY A 424 -2.87 -12.31 16.89
N TRP A 425 -2.40 -11.19 16.35
CA TRP A 425 -3.16 -9.95 16.24
C TRP A 425 -4.30 -10.00 15.20
N ASP A 426 -4.13 -10.71 14.08
CA ASP A 426 -5.20 -10.93 13.10
C ASP A 426 -6.35 -11.75 13.71
N SER A 427 -5.99 -12.78 14.48
CA SER A 427 -6.96 -13.61 15.20
C SER A 427 -7.81 -12.81 16.19
N ARG A 428 -7.19 -11.83 16.87
CA ARG A 428 -7.87 -10.83 17.72
C ARG A 428 -8.82 -9.96 16.91
N ARG A 429 -8.33 -9.38 15.81
CA ARG A 429 -9.11 -8.47 14.96
C ARG A 429 -10.38 -9.12 14.41
N ARG A 430 -10.31 -10.41 14.07
CA ARG A 430 -11.48 -11.18 13.61
C ARG A 430 -12.51 -11.45 14.71
N ARG A 431 -12.24 -11.06 15.96
CA ARG A 431 -13.05 -11.34 17.15
C ARG A 431 -13.48 -12.81 17.20
N SER A 432 -12.57 -13.70 16.80
CA SER A 432 -12.75 -15.11 17.08
C SER A 432 -12.89 -15.22 18.60
N GLY A 433 -13.94 -15.87 19.12
CA GLY A 433 -14.31 -15.86 20.55
C GLY A 433 -13.28 -16.45 21.51
N ARG A 434 -12.02 -16.63 21.09
CA ARG A 434 -10.87 -17.16 21.81
C ARG A 434 -9.73 -16.13 21.93
N ASP A 435 -10.07 -14.86 22.11
CA ASP A 435 -9.07 -13.79 22.27
C ASP A 435 -8.48 -13.71 23.70
N TYR A 436 -9.04 -14.46 24.64
CA TYR A 436 -8.60 -14.41 26.03
C TYR A 436 -7.27 -15.14 26.23
N PRO A 437 -6.34 -14.63 27.06
CA PRO A 437 -5.13 -15.34 27.42
C PRO A 437 -5.45 -16.71 28.03
N ASN A 438 -4.67 -17.72 27.64
CA ASN A 438 -4.75 -19.07 28.21
C ASN A 438 -4.20 -19.12 29.66
N ASP A 439 -3.55 -18.05 30.11
CA ASP A 439 -2.95 -17.92 31.44
C ASP A 439 -3.80 -17.00 32.33
N PRO A 440 -4.34 -17.51 33.46
CA PRO A 440 -5.07 -16.71 34.43
C PRO A 440 -4.29 -15.49 34.96
N GLY A 441 -2.96 -15.58 35.03
CA GLY A 441 -2.08 -14.51 35.50
C GLY A 441 -2.09 -13.26 34.60
N CYS A 442 -2.45 -13.40 33.32
CA CYS A 442 -2.56 -12.26 32.41
C CYS A 442 -3.67 -11.28 32.79
N SER A 443 -4.69 -11.74 33.54
CA SER A 443 -5.80 -10.88 34.01
C SER A 443 -5.32 -9.62 34.74
N ILE A 444 -4.13 -9.67 35.37
CA ILE A 444 -3.52 -8.57 36.12
C ILE A 444 -3.29 -7.33 35.23
N TRP A 445 -2.92 -7.55 33.97
CA TRP A 445 -2.59 -6.47 33.04
C TRP A 445 -3.55 -6.37 31.86
N TRP A 446 -4.35 -7.41 31.61
CA TRP A 446 -5.27 -7.47 30.49
C TRP A 446 -6.26 -6.31 30.47
N ALA A 447 -6.84 -5.95 31.62
CA ALA A 447 -7.78 -4.82 31.70
C ALA A 447 -7.14 -3.47 31.32
N ASP A 448 -5.87 -3.27 31.71
CA ASP A 448 -5.14 -2.05 31.35
C ASP A 448 -4.72 -2.07 29.87
N PHE A 449 -4.37 -3.23 29.32
CA PHE A 449 -4.15 -3.39 27.89
C PHE A 449 -5.41 -3.15 27.07
N GLU A 450 -6.57 -3.68 27.49
CA GLU A 450 -7.87 -3.41 26.85
C GLU A 450 -8.20 -1.91 26.89
N ARG A 451 -7.90 -1.23 28.00
CA ARG A 451 -8.06 0.23 28.10
C ARG A 451 -7.12 0.95 27.14
N TYR A 452 -5.84 0.56 27.08
CA TYR A 452 -4.85 1.14 26.17
C TYR A 452 -5.22 0.92 24.70
N ALA A 453 -5.65 -0.29 24.36
CA ALA A 453 -6.13 -0.65 23.03
C ALA A 453 -7.39 0.14 22.66
N GLY A 454 -8.34 0.31 23.59
CA GLY A 454 -9.54 1.13 23.40
C GLY A 454 -9.21 2.62 23.20
N GLN A 455 -8.26 3.17 23.96
CA GLN A 455 -7.81 4.56 23.81
C GLN A 455 -7.16 4.83 22.44
N ASN A 456 -6.56 3.81 21.84
CA ASN A 456 -5.92 3.87 20.53
C ASN A 456 -6.81 3.37 19.38
N ASN A 457 -8.12 3.17 19.62
CA ASN A 457 -9.09 2.66 18.63
C ASN A 457 -8.65 1.34 17.96
N LEU A 458 -8.03 0.44 18.73
CA LEU A 458 -7.55 -0.85 18.24
C LEU A 458 -8.60 -1.98 18.35
N ILE A 459 -9.77 -1.71 18.92
CA ILE A 459 -10.84 -2.70 19.22
C ILE A 459 -12.17 -2.30 18.58
#